data_AF-A0A7Y5NH13-F1
#
_entry.id   AF-A0A7Y5NH13-F1
#
_cell.length_a   1.000
_cell.length_b   1.000
_cell.length_c   1.000
_cell.angle_alpha   90.00
_cell.angle_beta   90.00
_cell.angle_gamma   90.00
#
_symmetry.space_group_name_H-M   'P 1'
#
loop_
_entity.id
_entity.type
_entity.pdbx_description
1 polymer ?
#
loop_
_entity_poly.entity_id
_entity_poly.type
_entity_poly.pdbx_seq_one_letter_code
_entity_poly.pdbx_strand_id
1 'polypeptide(L)' 'MLSVDVMKTVGDFAIQAKFDVPSGATVLFGPSGSGKTSIINMIAGLMTPDRGRILCRGRLLFLC' A
#
# COMPACT_ATOMS: atom_id res chain seq x y z
N MET A 1 -13.42 3.58 2.06
CA MET A 1 -12.39 4.47 2.62
C MET A 1 -11.22 3.60 3.06
N LEU A 2 -10.14 3.67 2.27
CA LEU A 2 -8.87 2.99 2.53
C LEU A 2 -7.82 4.10 2.71
N SER A 3 -7.01 4.02 3.75
CA SER A 3 -5.89 4.92 4.00
C SER A 3 -4.61 4.10 4.03
N VAL A 4 -3.63 4.49 3.22
CA VAL A 4 -2.34 3.82 3.08
C VAL A 4 -1.25 4.84 3.33
N ASP A 5 -0.36 4.57 4.26
CA ASP A 5 0.88 5.31 4.45
C ASP A 5 1.95 4.28 4.84
N VAL A 6 2.69 3.78 3.85
CA VAL A 6 3.59 2.63 4.03
C VAL A 6 4.93 2.83 3.34
N MET A 7 5.95 2.19 3.91
CA MET A 7 7.26 2.05 3.33
C MET A 7 7.64 0.57 3.24
N LYS A 8 8.29 0.19 2.14
CA LYS A 8 8.82 -1.16 1.94
C LYS A 8 10.07 -1.13 1.08
N THR A 9 11.10 -1.88 1.49
CA THR A 9 12.26 -2.18 0.66
C THR A 9 12.17 -3.63 0.15
N VAL A 10 12.37 -3.82 -1.16
CA VAL A 10 12.39 -5.12 -1.84
C VAL A 10 13.70 -5.23 -2.61
N GLY A 11 14.68 -5.92 -2.04
CA GLY A 11 16.06 -5.88 -2.56
C GLY A 11 16.58 -4.45 -2.53
N ASP A 12 17.01 -3.94 -3.69
CA ASP A 12 17.55 -2.57 -3.83
C ASP A 12 16.47 -1.53 -4.17
N PHE A 13 15.18 -1.93 -4.19
CA PHE A 13 14.07 -1.08 -4.58
C PHE A 13 13.25 -0.60 -3.37
N ALA A 14 13.10 0.72 -3.24
CA ALA A 14 12.30 1.33 -2.18
C ALA A 14 10.92 1.77 -2.69
N ILE A 15 9.88 1.41 -1.95
CA ILE A 15 8.49 1.78 -2.18
C ILE A 15 8.04 2.66 -1.01
N GLN A 16 7.59 3.87 -1.33
CA GLN A 16 6.90 4.74 -0.39
C GLN A 16 5.56 5.14 -1.00
N ALA A 17 4.48 4.88 -0.27
CA ALA A 17 3.13 5.16 -0.76
C ALA A 17 2.29 5.77 0.34
N LYS A 18 1.76 6.98 0.09
CA LYS A 18 0.87 7.70 0.99
C LYS A 18 -0.33 8.24 0.22
N PHE A 19 -1.51 7.65 0.44
CA PHE A 19 -2.74 8.06 -0.23
C PHE A 19 -3.99 7.59 0.52
N ASP A 20 -5.08 8.31 0.28
CA ASP A 20 -6.43 7.95 0.71
C ASP A 20 -7.29 7.60 -0.50
N VAL A 21 -8.08 6.54 -0.37
CA VAL A 21 -9.00 6.04 -1.40
C VAL A 21 -10.43 6.20 -0.91
N PRO A 22 -11.27 6.98 -1.62
CA PRO A 22 -12.68 7.13 -1.28
C PRO A 22 -13.48 5.85 -1.58
N SER A 23 -14.78 5.86 -1.39
CA SER A 23 -15.66 4.81 -1.92
C SER A 23 -15.68 4.84 -3.45
N GLY A 24 -15.79 3.67 -4.07
CA GLY A 24 -15.86 3.52 -5.53
C GLY A 24 -14.72 2.70 -6.09
N ALA A 25 -14.48 2.85 -7.40
CA ALA A 25 -13.35 2.24 -8.09
C ALA A 25 -12.18 3.23 -8.13
N THR A 26 -10.97 2.75 -7.90
CA THR A 26 -9.74 3.53 -8.00
C THR A 26 -8.70 2.70 -8.72
N VAL A 27 -8.00 3.32 -9.66
CA VAL A 27 -7.00 2.68 -10.50
C VAL A 27 -5.62 3.18 -10.11
N LEU A 28 -4.72 2.26 -9.80
CA LEU A 28 -3.31 2.55 -9.59
C LEU A 28 -2.56 2.33 -10.91
N PHE A 29 -2.10 3.41 -11.54
CA PHE A 29 -1.41 3.37 -12.84
C PHE A 29 0.08 3.73 -12.70
N GLY A 30 0.89 3.28 -13.67
CA GLY A 30 2.32 3.60 -13.73
C GLY A 30 3.14 2.57 -14.51
N PRO A 31 4.40 2.87 -14.85
CA PRO A 31 5.29 2.00 -15.64
C PRO A 31 5.48 0.60 -15.04
N SER A 32 5.85 -0.39 -15.84
CA SER A 32 6.23 -1.71 -15.31
C SER A 32 7.37 -1.58 -14.29
N GLY A 33 7.33 -2.37 -13.21
CA GLY A 33 8.31 -2.29 -12.13
C GLY A 33 8.12 -1.17 -11.11
N SER A 34 7.15 -0.26 -11.27
CA SER A 34 6.93 0.87 -10.36
C SER A 34 6.38 0.52 -8.96
N GLY A 35 6.31 -0.76 -8.58
CA GLY A 35 5.82 -1.19 -7.26
C GLY A 35 4.30 -1.35 -7.10
N LYS A 36 3.51 -1.23 -8.18
CA LYS A 36 2.02 -1.34 -8.11
C LYS A 36 1.54 -2.65 -7.47
N THR A 37 2.03 -3.79 -7.96
CA THR A 37 1.66 -5.11 -7.44
C THR A 37 2.06 -5.25 -5.97
N SER A 38 3.22 -4.72 -5.58
CA SER A 38 3.67 -4.73 -4.18
C SER A 38 2.76 -3.88 -3.28
N ILE A 39 2.32 -2.70 -3.75
CA ILE A 39 1.34 -1.87 -3.01
C ILE A 39 0.02 -2.63 -2.84
N ILE A 40 -0.49 -3.24 -3.90
CA ILE A 40 -1.74 -4.04 -3.83
C ILE A 40 -1.57 -5.23 -2.88
N ASN A 41 -0.43 -5.93 -2.93
CA ASN A 41 -0.14 -7.05 -2.03
C ASN A 41 -0.03 -6.61 -0.57
N MET A 42 0.53 -5.42 -0.30
CA MET A 42 0.55 -4.85 1.05
C MET A 42 -0.85 -4.54 1.56
N ILE A 43 -1.70 -3.93 0.74
CA ILE A 43 -3.10 -3.66 1.09
C ILE A 43 -3.88 -4.95 1.34
N ALA A 44 -3.62 -6.00 0.53
CA ALA A 44 -4.26 -7.30 0.64
C ALA A 44 -3.72 -8.17 1.80
N GLY A 45 -2.67 -7.74 2.50
CA GLY A 45 -2.03 -8.52 3.56
C GLY A 45 -1.19 -9.69 3.06
N LEU A 46 -0.85 -9.72 1.76
CA LEU A 46 0.01 -10.72 1.13
C LEU A 46 1.50 -10.36 1.20
N MET A 47 1.80 -9.11 1.53
CA MET A 47 3.15 -8.60 1.75
C MET A 47 3.15 -7.67 2.96
N THR A 48 4.05 -7.86 3.93
CA THR A 48 4.12 -6.99 5.10
C THR A 48 4.97 -5.75 4.78
N PRO A 49 4.43 -4.52 4.97
CA PRO A 49 5.25 -3.30 4.94
C PRO A 49 6.35 -3.34 5.99
N ASP A 50 7.41 -2.55 5.82
CA ASP A 50 8.45 -2.43 6.84
C ASP A 50 8.03 -1.42 7.93
N ARG A 51 7.32 -0.35 7.53
CA ARG A 51 6.83 0.72 8.41
C ARG A 51 5.52 1.30 7.90
N GLY A 52 4.77 1.93 8.81
CA GLY A 52 3.60 2.73 8.48
C GLY A 52 2.28 2.09 8.90
N ARG A 53 1.19 2.45 8.22
CA ARG A 53 -0.17 2.04 8.56
C ARG A 53 -1.02 1.76 7.33
N ILE A 54 -1.93 0.78 7.47
CA ILE A 54 -3.00 0.51 6.51
C ILE A 54 -4.32 0.44 7.28
N LEU A 55 -5.27 1.29 6.91
CA LEU A 55 -6.62 1.32 7.48
C LEU A 55 -7.65 1.09 6.38
N CYS A 56 -8.49 0.07 6.51
CA CYS A 56 -9.55 -0.21 5.54
C CYS A 56 -10.90 -0.24 6.24
N ARG A 57 -11.80 0.69 5.86
CA ARG A 57 -13.17 0.78 6.40
C ARG A 57 -13.20 0.77 7.94
N GLY A 58 -12.30 1.52 8.57
CA GLY A 58 -12.17 1.61 10.03
C GLY A 58 -11.42 0.43 10.69
N ARG A 59 -11.07 -0.62 9.93
CA ARG A 59 -10.25 -1.72 10.43
C ARG A 59 -8.77 -1.44 10.20
N LEU A 60 -7.98 -1.50 11.27
CA LEU A 60 -6.52 -1.46 11.18
C LEU A 60 -6.02 -2.80 10.64
N LEU A 61 -5.37 -2.78 9.48
CA LEU A 61 -4.80 -3.96 8.84
C LEU A 61 -3.30 -4.10 9.15
N PHE A 62 -2.59 -2.98 9.32
CA PHE A 62 -1.17 -2.95 9.64
C PHE A 62 -0.81 -1.67 10.41
N LEU A 63 0.12 -1.77 11.35
CA LEU A 63 0.72 -0.64 12.09
C LEU A 63 2.12 -1.03 12.58
N CYS A 64 3.12 -0.22 12.24
CA CYS A 64 4.51 -0.32 12.69
C CYS A 64 5.17 1.06 12.69
#